data_AF-A0A957YVW8-F1
#
_entry.id   AF-A0A957YVW8-F1
#
_cell.length_a   1.000
_cell.length_b   1.000
_cell.length_c   1.000
_cell.angle_alpha   90.00
_cell.angle_beta   90.00
_cell.angle_gamma   90.00
#
_symmetry.space_group_name_H-M   'P 1'
#
loop_
_entity.id
_entity.type
_entity.pdbx_description
1 polymer ?
#
loop_
_entity_poly.entity_id
_entity_poly.type
_entity_poly.pdbx_seq_one_letter_code
_entity_poly.pdbx_strand_id
1 'polypeptide(L)' 'LQWIRWVPGNLTVKYLFRKYYETIGPSRIIFGSDSSWFPRGFAYRYLQDQVRDCLDLNFPDEHIQMIFAGNAARLLKIAL' A
#
# COMPACT_ATOMS: atom_id res chain seq x y z
N LEU A 1 -2.97 2.43 20.23
CA LEU A 1 -1.94 2.14 19.19
C LEU A 1 -0.56 1.85 19.81
N GLN A 2 -0.41 0.81 20.65
CA GLN A 2 0.90 0.46 21.22
C GLN A 2 1.46 -0.89 20.76
N TRP A 3 0.75 -1.65 19.92
CA TRP A 3 1.25 -2.95 19.44
C TRP A 3 2.57 -2.84 18.67
N ILE A 4 2.78 -1.73 17.95
CA ILE A 4 4.01 -1.45 17.18
C ILE A 4 5.26 -1.44 18.07
N ARG A 5 5.14 -1.09 19.36
CA ARG A 5 6.26 -1.07 20.31
C ARG A 5 6.86 -2.45 20.57
N TRP A 6 6.07 -3.50 20.34
CA TRP A 6 6.47 -4.89 20.56
C TRP A 6 6.97 -5.56 19.28
N VAL A 7 6.97 -4.85 18.15
CA VAL A 7 7.55 -5.34 16.90
C VAL A 7 9.04 -4.95 16.88
N PRO A 8 9.96 -5.91 16.80
CA PRO A 8 11.38 -5.61 16.75
C PRO A 8 11.75 -4.86 15.46
N GLY A 9 12.61 -3.85 15.59
CA GLY A 9 13.13 -3.06 14.47
C GLY A 9 12.33 -1.78 14.17
N ASN A 10 12.74 -1.06 13.14
CA ASN A 10 12.05 0.15 12.70
C ASN A 10 10.88 -0.22 11.78
N LEU A 11 9.67 -0.32 12.34
CA LEU A 11 8.47 -0.66 11.59
C LEU A 11 7.95 0.57 10.84
N THR A 12 8.25 0.62 9.54
CA THR A 12 7.74 1.66 8.63
C THR A 12 6.86 1.05 7.54
N VAL A 13 6.02 1.87 6.91
CA VAL A 13 5.19 1.41 5.78
C VAL A 13 6.07 0.94 4.61
N LYS A 14 7.14 1.68 4.29
CA LYS A 14 8.20 1.25 3.36
C LYS A 14 8.79 -0.12 3.69
N TYR A 15 9.12 -0.38 4.96
CA TYR A 15 9.60 -1.70 5.38
C TYR A 15 8.56 -2.80 5.12
N LEU A 16 7.30 -2.54 5.44
CA LEU A 16 6.21 -3.48 5.19
C LEU A 16 6.02 -3.73 3.69
N PHE A 17 6.06 -2.68 2.84
CA PHE A 17 6.01 -2.84 1.39
C PHE A 17 7.11 -3.77 0.89
N ARG A 18 8.36 -3.51 1.25
CA ARG A 18 9.48 -4.38 0.88
C ARG A 18 9.25 -5.83 1.32
N LYS A 19 8.93 -6.04 2.60
CA LYS A 19 8.78 -7.37 3.17
C LYS A 19 7.66 -8.17 2.53
N TYR A 20 6.47 -7.59 2.38
CA TYR A 20 5.33 -8.27 1.77
C TYR A 20 5.55 -8.47 0.27
N TYR A 21 6.14 -7.49 -0.41
CA TYR A 21 6.49 -7.64 -1.81
C TYR A 21 7.44 -8.83 -2.04
N GLU A 22 8.49 -8.96 -1.24
CA GLU A 22 9.44 -10.09 -1.29
C GLU A 22 8.79 -11.43 -0.89
N THR A 23 7.78 -11.43 0.00
CA THR A 23 7.19 -12.66 0.54
C THR A 23 6.03 -13.20 -0.31
N ILE A 24 5.09 -12.34 -0.70
CA ILE A 24 3.82 -12.76 -1.33
C ILE A 24 3.65 -12.23 -2.75
N GLY A 25 4.54 -11.35 -3.21
CA GLY A 25 4.51 -10.73 -4.53
C GLY A 25 3.51 -9.57 -4.66
N PRO A 26 3.63 -8.77 -5.73
CA PRO A 26 2.81 -7.57 -5.94
C PRO A 26 1.32 -7.88 -6.18
N SER A 27 0.97 -9.06 -6.72
CA SER A 27 -0.41 -9.45 -7.07
C SER A 27 -1.34 -9.68 -5.87
N ARG A 28 -0.79 -9.68 -4.65
CA ARG A 28 -1.51 -9.94 -3.39
C ARG A 28 -1.53 -8.75 -2.44
N ILE A 29 -1.13 -7.57 -2.92
CA ILE A 29 -1.07 -6.34 -2.13
C ILE A 29 -2.10 -5.35 -2.69
N ILE A 30 -2.88 -4.71 -1.82
CA ILE A 30 -3.86 -3.69 -2.18
C ILE A 30 -3.64 -2.41 -1.37
N PHE A 31 -3.84 -1.26 -1.99
CA PHE A 31 -3.86 0.02 -1.30
C PHE A 31 -5.21 0.27 -0.60
N GLY A 32 -5.14 0.75 0.64
CA GLY A 32 -6.29 1.23 1.39
C GLY A 32 -5.93 2.52 2.13
N SER A 33 -6.65 3.60 1.86
CA SER A 33 -6.36 4.93 2.40
C SER A 33 -6.91 5.18 3.81
N ASP A 34 -7.55 4.20 4.46
CA ASP A 34 -8.23 4.39 5.76
C ASP A 34 -9.18 5.62 5.74
N SER A 35 -9.84 5.79 4.59
CA SER A 35 -10.75 6.90 4.36
C SER A 35 -11.96 6.81 5.29
N SER A 36 -12.49 7.97 5.67
CA SER A 36 -13.59 8.05 6.63
C SER A 36 -14.64 9.07 6.19
N TRP A 37 -15.67 9.23 7.00
CA TRP A 37 -16.78 10.14 6.71
C TRP A 37 -16.30 11.61 6.64
N PHE A 38 -17.15 12.46 6.05
CA PHE A 38 -16.91 13.90 5.97
C PHE A 38 -16.71 14.52 7.37
N PRO A 39 -15.69 15.37 7.62
CA PRO A 39 -14.84 16.05 6.65
C PRO A 39 -13.51 15.35 6.31
N ARG A 40 -13.19 14.21 6.92
CA ARG A 40 -11.88 13.54 6.72
C ARG A 40 -11.72 13.03 5.29
N GLY A 41 -12.80 12.45 4.74
CA GLY A 41 -12.87 12.01 3.36
C GLY A 41 -11.73 11.07 2.97
N PHE A 42 -11.23 11.24 1.74
CA PHE A 42 -10.12 10.45 1.21
C PHE A 42 -8.77 10.94 1.74
N ALA A 43 -8.02 10.08 2.43
CA ALA A 43 -6.70 10.43 2.94
C ALA A 43 -5.64 10.43 1.82
N TYR A 44 -5.68 11.46 0.97
CA TYR A 44 -4.82 11.59 -0.20
C TYR A 44 -3.32 11.54 0.13
N ARG A 45 -2.94 12.05 1.30
CA ARG A 45 -1.55 12.03 1.76
C ARG A 45 -0.99 10.60 1.89
N TYR A 46 -1.80 9.64 2.33
CA TYR A 46 -1.36 8.24 2.41
C TYR A 46 -1.10 7.65 1.03
N LEU A 47 -1.88 8.03 0.01
CA LEU A 47 -1.60 7.62 -1.36
C LEU A 47 -0.25 8.17 -1.81
N GLN A 48 0.00 9.47 -1.61
CA GLN A 48 1.25 10.11 -2.03
C GLN A 48 2.48 9.49 -1.36
N ASP A 49 2.43 9.31 -0.03
CA ASP A 49 3.55 8.78 0.74
C ASP A 49 3.83 7.31 0.35
N GLN A 50 2.80 6.49 0.14
CA GLN A 50 2.97 5.08 -0.21
C GLN A 50 3.44 4.88 -1.66
N VAL A 51 2.97 5.70 -2.61
CA VAL A 51 3.49 5.68 -3.99
C VAL A 51 4.97 6.06 -3.98
N ARG A 52 5.36 7.08 -3.22
CA ARG A 52 6.76 7.45 -3.04
C ARG A 52 7.59 6.31 -2.45
N ASP A 53 7.09 5.62 -1.43
CA ASP A 53 7.78 4.47 -0.84
C ASP A 53 8.02 3.36 -1.88
N CYS A 54 7.04 3.06 -2.75
CA CYS A 54 7.20 2.08 -3.82
C CYS A 54 8.24 2.51 -4.87
N LEU A 55 8.26 3.79 -5.24
CA LEU A 55 9.24 4.35 -6.16
C LEU A 55 10.65 4.30 -5.57
N ASP A 56 10.82 4.67 -4.30
CA ASP A 56 12.10 4.59 -3.62
C ASP A 56 12.61 3.15 -3.47
N LEU A 57 11.70 2.16 -3.41
CA LEU A 57 12.02 0.73 -3.41
C LEU A 57 12.28 0.18 -4.82
N ASN A 58 12.21 1.05 -5.85
CA ASN A 58 12.46 0.75 -7.24
C ASN A 58 11.53 -0.35 -7.79
N PHE A 59 10.27 -0.37 -7.33
CA PHE A 59 9.27 -1.27 -7.88
C PHE A 59 8.94 -0.89 -9.33
N PRO A 60 8.77 -1.87 -10.24
CA PRO A 60 8.32 -1.61 -11.60
C PRO A 60 6.95 -0.92 -11.63
N ASP A 61 6.74 -0.03 -12.59
CA ASP A 61 5.46 0.70 -12.77
C ASP A 61 4.26 -0.23 -12.87
N GLU A 62 4.42 -1.38 -13.54
CA GLU A 62 3.38 -2.42 -13.62
C GLU A 62 2.97 -2.92 -12.23
N HIS A 63 3.93 -3.14 -11.34
CA HIS A 63 3.65 -3.61 -9.99
C HIS A 63 3.01 -2.53 -9.13
N ILE A 64 3.43 -1.27 -9.30
CA ILE A 64 2.79 -0.13 -8.65
C ILE A 64 1.33 -0.05 -9.12
N GLN A 65 1.09 -0.13 -10.43
CA GLN A 65 -0.27 -0.13 -10.99
C GLN A 65 -1.12 -1.27 -10.40
N MET A 66 -0.57 -2.48 -10.28
CA MET A 66 -1.26 -3.61 -9.64
C MET A 66 -1.64 -3.31 -8.19
N ILE A 67 -0.71 -2.77 -7.40
CA ILE A 67 -0.92 -2.48 -5.97
C ILE A 67 -2.00 -1.41 -5.75
N PHE A 68 -1.97 -0.34 -6.54
CA PHE A 68 -2.82 0.83 -6.33
C PHE A 68 -4.15 0.80 -7.11
N ALA A 69 -4.32 -0.11 -8.08
CA ALA A 69 -5.57 -0.22 -8.83
C ALA A 69 -5.86 -1.65 -9.34
N GLY A 70 -4.91 -2.28 -10.06
CA GLY A 70 -5.15 -3.54 -10.79
C GLY A 70 -5.65 -4.70 -9.94
N ASN A 71 -5.09 -4.88 -8.75
CA ASN A 71 -5.49 -5.95 -7.84
C ASN A 71 -6.90 -5.72 -7.27
N ALA A 72 -7.23 -4.48 -6.91
CA ALA A 72 -8.57 -4.15 -6.45
C ALA A 72 -9.60 -4.35 -7.57
N ALA A 73 -9.30 -3.90 -8.78
CA ALA A 73 -10.16 -4.08 -9.95
C ALA A 73 -10.43 -5.57 -10.23
N ARG A 74 -9.38 -6.40 -10.22
CA ARG A 74 -9.47 -7.85 -10.38
C ARG A 74 -10.32 -8.52 -9.29
N LEU A 75 -10.14 -8.13 -8.02
CA LEU A 75 -10.87 -8.72 -6.90
C LEU A 75 -12.35 -8.31 -6.89
N LEU A 76 -12.63 -7.05 -7.21
CA LEU A 76 -13.97 -6.48 -7.22
C LEU A 76 -14.71 -6.71 -8.54
N LYS A 77 -14.04 -7.29 -9.56
CA LYS A 77 -14.56 -7.53 -10.90
C LYS A 77 -15.09 -6.25 -11.56
N ILE A 78 -14.33 -5.17 -11.42
CA ILE A 78 -14.64 -3.87 -12.04
C ILE A 78 -13.64 -3.57 -13.16
N ALA A 79 -14.05 -2.71 -14.09
CA ALA A 79 -13.13 -2.18 -15.10
C ALA A 79 -12.06 -1.33 -14.43
N LEU A 80 -10.87 -1.35 -15.02
CA LEU A 80 -9.77 -0.46 -14.68
C LEU A 80 -9.87 0.83 -15.51
#